data_AF-A0A2D5EEJ9-F1
#
_entry.id   AF-A0A2D5EEJ9-F1
#
_cell.length_a   1.000
_cell.length_b   1.000
_cell.length_c   1.000
_cell.angle_alpha   90.00
_cell.angle_beta   90.00
_cell.angle_gamma   90.00
#
_symmetry.space_group_name_H-M   'P 1'
#
loop_
_entity.id
_entity.type
_entity.pdbx_description
1 polymer ?
#
loop_
_entity_poly.entity_id
_entity_poly.type
_entity_poly.pdbx_seq_one_letter_code
_entity_poly.pdbx_strand_id
1 'polypeptide(L)'
;MIKEDVPVPAATEFMEALNSGNHLKLIREWGDVLFHTVFIREHPGLELPMLYSVDDHHSFLASPDANEVQEALQEHLVLAEDADVFVRAVPLRELARNAHMLGAWLNWFDAKIIMDSSLMELLGMKALVTLDDGQERLYQAKVYASPAVNKSGTSANVSAQIWKVSDIEGGAGLQRTREFFVYDDSKSFAFAENEGSILSSCKLSQLRAKEAMLFGTWASPVYNFEAVTKDAVREADHLVEDTYVPHPSLLDEALLDSFRELERAINNEIMPDARRLHLDVSKGQVFAELEEPGDDELDRVEGRKFCIVFDDHPEWCLWLGGDGLAVTDYSDEVWLPESPGRHEVRESLRLKIVRAIAWTLFWKGREPGSRVSLIPGQFAGLRPFRPDNLDRIFHPPLDDTRFPALASMPCGEQPLPVLVHGELPEGYVVEALEDLQVSAAELPRGTLRRDSLLLNGAVHFGSMCGPIVVPQTAIEFPDEWYTGIRTSNTQLISDLKAFLWDQSRVVPAPEKDPDDPGAVIGICLGIMAFLLVLVLVLG
;
A
#
# COMPACT_ATOMS: atom_id res chain seq x y z
N MET A 1 4.87 39.57 -37.35
CA MET A 1 3.96 38.98 -36.34
C MET A 1 4.73 38.93 -35.05
N ILE A 2 4.44 39.86 -34.15
CA ILE A 2 5.07 39.93 -32.82
C ILE A 2 4.39 38.82 -32.01
N LYS A 3 5.13 37.79 -31.60
CA LYS A 3 4.69 36.89 -30.53
C LYS A 3 4.53 37.79 -29.31
N GLU A 4 3.30 37.96 -28.83
CA GLU A 4 3.11 38.51 -27.49
C GLU A 4 3.76 37.49 -26.53
N ASP A 5 4.90 37.88 -25.95
CA ASP A 5 5.51 37.14 -24.85
C ASP A 5 4.53 37.18 -23.69
N VAL A 6 3.78 36.08 -23.52
CA VAL A 6 3.02 35.83 -22.31
C VAL A 6 4.05 35.83 -21.18
N PRO A 7 3.89 36.68 -20.14
CA PRO A 7 4.88 36.76 -19.07
C PRO A 7 5.01 35.38 -18.40
N VAL A 8 6.23 34.86 -18.38
CA VAL A 8 6.58 33.62 -17.69
C VAL A 8 6.42 33.86 -16.18
N PRO A 9 5.57 33.10 -15.47
CA PRO A 9 5.40 33.24 -14.03
C PRO A 9 6.71 32.99 -13.28
N ALA A 10 7.03 33.84 -12.32
CA ALA A 10 8.31 33.76 -11.62
C ALA A 10 8.31 32.66 -10.54
N ALA A 11 9.42 31.94 -10.39
CA ALA A 11 9.61 30.94 -9.34
C ALA A 11 9.38 31.51 -7.93
N THR A 12 9.69 32.79 -7.70
CA THR A 12 9.43 33.49 -6.44
C THR A 12 7.94 33.59 -6.14
N GLU A 13 7.10 33.84 -7.14
CA GLU A 13 5.63 33.90 -6.98
C GLU A 13 5.06 32.53 -6.63
N PHE A 14 5.62 31.46 -7.22
CA PHE A 14 5.24 30.08 -6.89
C PHE A 14 5.60 29.75 -5.44
N MET A 15 6.84 30.05 -5.04
CA MET A 15 7.31 29.82 -3.67
C MET A 15 6.54 30.65 -2.64
N GLU A 16 6.18 31.89 -2.94
CA GLU A 16 5.31 32.70 -2.08
C GLU A 16 3.92 32.07 -1.93
N ALA A 17 3.34 31.55 -3.03
CA ALA A 17 2.07 30.85 -2.97
C ALA A 17 2.15 29.57 -2.14
N LEU A 18 3.22 28.78 -2.28
CA LEU A 18 3.49 27.58 -1.48
C LEU A 18 3.63 27.92 0.02
N ASN A 19 4.47 28.90 0.34
CA ASN A 19 4.76 29.28 1.71
C ASN A 19 3.58 29.95 2.43
N SER A 20 2.61 30.49 1.68
CA SER A 20 1.40 31.08 2.26
C SER A 20 0.48 30.06 2.93
N GLY A 21 0.63 28.77 2.62
CA GLY A 21 -0.27 27.71 3.09
C GLY A 21 -1.70 27.79 2.52
N ASN A 22 -1.97 28.73 1.60
CA ASN A 22 -3.28 28.89 0.98
C ASN A 22 -3.42 27.96 -0.23
N HIS A 23 -3.78 26.70 0.05
CA HIS A 23 -3.99 25.66 -0.96
C HIS A 23 -5.02 26.04 -2.03
N LEU A 24 -6.07 26.78 -1.68
CA LEU A 24 -7.09 27.23 -2.63
C LEU A 24 -6.52 28.20 -3.66
N LYS A 25 -5.64 29.11 -3.20
CA LYS A 25 -4.95 30.06 -4.07
C LYS A 25 -4.03 29.33 -5.07
N LEU A 26 -3.27 28.34 -4.60
CA LEU A 26 -2.42 27.51 -5.46
C LEU A 26 -3.23 26.80 -6.56
N ILE A 27 -4.32 26.12 -6.20
CA ILE A 27 -5.16 25.40 -7.17
C ILE A 27 -5.74 26.37 -8.22
N ARG A 28 -6.19 27.56 -7.78
CA ARG A 28 -6.82 28.56 -8.65
C ARG A 28 -5.84 29.27 -9.57
N GLU A 29 -4.69 29.69 -9.05
CA GLU A 29 -3.75 30.56 -9.79
C GLU A 29 -2.72 29.76 -10.58
N TRP A 30 -2.29 28.60 -10.08
CA TRP A 30 -1.21 27.82 -10.68
C TRP A 30 -1.70 26.61 -11.47
N GLY A 31 -2.89 26.09 -11.19
CA GLY A 31 -3.35 24.84 -11.82
C GLY A 31 -3.44 24.90 -13.35
N ASP A 32 -3.80 26.05 -13.92
CA ASP A 32 -3.92 26.26 -15.38
C ASP A 32 -2.69 26.94 -16.01
N VAL A 33 -1.65 27.23 -15.23
CA VAL A 33 -0.38 27.75 -15.76
C VAL A 33 0.23 26.68 -16.66
N LEU A 34 0.66 27.10 -17.84
CA LEU A 34 1.34 26.22 -18.79
C LEU A 34 2.78 25.99 -18.35
N PHE A 35 3.11 24.73 -18.14
CA PHE A 35 4.47 24.25 -17.95
C PHE A 35 4.91 23.52 -19.22
N HIS A 36 6.12 23.78 -19.64
CA HIS A 36 6.81 23.02 -20.66
C HIS A 36 7.41 21.78 -20.02
N THR A 37 7.32 20.66 -20.73
CA THR A 37 7.92 19.38 -20.35
C THR A 37 8.44 18.66 -21.59
N VAL A 38 9.26 17.64 -21.40
CA VAL A 38 9.84 16.85 -22.48
C VAL A 38 8.89 15.70 -22.80
N PHE A 39 8.62 15.49 -24.07
CA PHE A 39 7.91 14.34 -24.60
C PHE A 39 8.85 13.49 -25.41
N ILE A 40 8.68 12.17 -25.35
CA ILE A 40 9.29 11.19 -26.24
C ILE A 40 8.24 10.69 -27.23
N ARG A 41 8.64 10.54 -28.49
CA ARG A 41 7.89 9.81 -29.51
C ARG A 41 8.52 8.43 -29.70
N GLU A 42 7.85 7.40 -29.19
CA GLU A 42 8.31 6.00 -29.31
C GLU A 42 8.05 5.47 -30.74
N HIS A 43 6.86 5.72 -31.29
CA HIS A 43 6.48 5.30 -32.64
C HIS A 43 5.32 6.15 -33.17
N PRO A 44 4.99 6.09 -34.48
CA PRO A 44 3.92 6.90 -35.06
C PRO A 44 2.57 6.67 -34.35
N GLY A 45 2.17 7.64 -33.52
CA GLY A 45 0.89 7.61 -32.79
C GLY A 45 0.99 7.49 -31.26
N LEU A 46 2.18 7.35 -30.68
CA LEU A 46 2.37 7.38 -29.22
C LEU A 46 3.39 8.45 -28.83
N GLU A 47 2.90 9.49 -28.16
CA GLU A 47 3.69 10.60 -27.62
C GLU A 47 3.43 10.68 -26.11
N LEU A 48 4.49 10.63 -25.30
CA LEU A 48 4.37 10.54 -23.85
C LEU A 48 5.34 11.50 -23.16
N PRO A 49 4.94 12.10 -22.02
CA PRO A 49 5.87 12.83 -21.18
C PRO A 49 7.03 11.93 -20.74
N MET A 50 8.26 12.42 -20.86
CA MET A 50 9.47 11.69 -20.54
C MET A 50 9.68 11.59 -19.03
N LEU A 51 9.75 10.36 -18.52
CA LEU A 51 10.19 10.07 -17.17
C LEU A 51 11.72 9.94 -17.12
N TYR A 52 12.33 10.48 -16.08
CA TYR A 52 13.73 10.25 -15.76
C TYR A 52 13.92 10.07 -14.26
N SER A 53 15.04 9.48 -13.86
CA SER A 53 15.31 9.18 -12.44
C SER A 53 16.09 10.32 -11.77
N VAL A 54 15.63 10.74 -10.59
CA VAL A 54 16.31 11.67 -9.67
C VAL A 54 16.27 11.07 -8.27
N ASP A 55 17.42 10.83 -7.66
CA ASP A 55 17.53 10.25 -6.31
C ASP A 55 16.63 9.01 -6.12
N ASP A 56 16.69 8.07 -7.08
CA ASP A 56 15.89 6.83 -7.14
C ASP A 56 14.36 7.03 -7.27
N HIS A 57 13.90 8.25 -7.58
CA HIS A 57 12.51 8.56 -7.87
C HIS A 57 12.30 8.91 -9.35
N HIS A 58 11.18 8.47 -9.92
CA HIS A 58 10.77 8.90 -11.25
C HIS A 58 10.27 10.35 -11.20
N SER A 59 10.62 11.14 -12.22
CA SER A 59 10.25 12.55 -12.29
C SER A 59 10.04 13.02 -13.72
N PHE A 60 9.23 14.06 -13.88
CA PHE A 60 9.12 14.83 -15.13
C PHE A 60 9.83 16.17 -15.00
N LEU A 61 10.41 16.61 -16.11
CA LEU A 61 11.03 17.93 -16.20
C LEU A 61 9.91 18.92 -16.46
N ALA A 62 9.78 19.95 -15.63
CA ALA A 62 8.70 20.91 -15.77
C ALA A 62 9.20 22.33 -15.45
N SER A 63 9.02 23.27 -16.39
CA SER A 63 9.24 24.71 -16.15
C SER A 63 8.23 25.54 -16.94
N PRO A 64 7.75 26.69 -16.44
CA PRO A 64 6.96 27.61 -17.24
C PRO A 64 7.76 28.22 -18.42
N ASP A 65 9.09 28.18 -18.42
CA ASP A 65 9.95 28.59 -19.53
C ASP A 65 10.38 27.39 -20.39
N ALA A 66 10.08 27.45 -21.69
CA ALA A 66 10.48 26.42 -22.64
C ALA A 66 12.00 26.31 -22.82
N ASN A 67 12.73 27.44 -22.68
CA ASN A 67 14.17 27.46 -22.85
C ASN A 67 14.86 26.72 -21.71
N GLU A 68 14.41 26.89 -20.46
CA GLU A 68 14.93 26.17 -19.30
C GLU A 68 14.79 24.65 -19.47
N VAL A 69 13.63 24.19 -19.98
CA VAL A 69 13.41 22.77 -20.27
C VAL A 69 14.37 22.28 -21.36
N GLN A 70 14.58 23.08 -22.41
CA GLN A 70 15.46 22.74 -23.51
C GLN A 70 16.93 22.68 -23.08
N GLU A 71 17.37 23.60 -22.22
CA GLU A 71 18.72 23.62 -21.63
C GLU A 71 18.92 22.43 -20.70
N ALA A 72 17.99 22.19 -19.76
CA ALA A 72 18.07 21.03 -18.87
C ALA A 72 18.03 19.70 -19.62
N LEU A 73 17.29 19.61 -20.74
CA LEU A 73 17.30 18.43 -21.62
C LEU A 73 18.68 18.18 -22.25
N GLN A 74 19.41 19.23 -22.59
CA GLN A 74 20.74 19.11 -23.21
C GLN A 74 21.86 18.89 -22.19
N GLU A 75 21.75 19.49 -21.01
CA GLU A 75 22.83 19.53 -20.01
C GLU A 75 22.71 18.47 -18.90
N HIS A 76 21.48 18.00 -18.61
CA HIS A 76 21.22 17.15 -17.44
C HIS A 76 20.62 15.79 -17.78
N LEU A 77 20.07 15.60 -18.98
CA LEU A 77 19.47 14.34 -19.40
C LEU A 77 20.36 13.61 -20.40
N VAL A 78 20.66 12.34 -20.11
CA VAL A 78 21.36 11.45 -21.05
C VAL A 78 20.30 10.75 -21.89
N LEU A 79 20.18 11.15 -23.15
CA LEU A 79 19.26 10.55 -24.12
C LEU A 79 19.98 9.50 -24.97
N ALA A 80 19.23 8.51 -25.46
CA ALA A 80 19.70 7.65 -26.53
C ALA A 80 19.95 8.47 -27.81
N GLU A 81 20.93 8.08 -28.63
CA GLU A 81 21.36 8.84 -29.83
C GLU A 81 20.22 9.04 -30.87
N ASP A 82 19.19 8.21 -30.81
CA ASP A 82 18.04 8.18 -31.73
C ASP A 82 16.70 8.54 -31.07
N ALA A 83 16.68 9.00 -29.81
CA ALA A 83 15.46 9.37 -29.12
C ALA A 83 14.78 10.59 -29.80
N ASP A 84 13.56 10.40 -30.32
CA ASP A 84 12.74 11.47 -30.88
C ASP A 84 12.04 12.25 -29.75
N VAL A 85 12.75 13.23 -29.21
CA VAL A 85 12.27 14.08 -28.11
C VAL A 85 11.84 15.46 -28.58
N PHE A 86 10.81 16.01 -27.95
CA PHE A 86 10.35 17.36 -28.21
C PHE A 86 9.72 18.00 -26.96
N VAL A 87 9.77 19.32 -26.87
CA VAL A 87 9.20 20.07 -25.74
C VAL A 87 7.75 20.47 -26.05
N ARG A 88 6.85 20.27 -25.09
CA ARG A 88 5.44 20.61 -25.20
C ARG A 88 4.93 21.32 -23.95
N ALA A 89 4.08 22.32 -24.16
CA ALA A 89 3.37 23.01 -23.08
C ALA A 89 2.12 22.22 -22.65
N VAL A 90 1.97 22.01 -21.34
CA VAL A 90 0.88 21.28 -20.70
C VAL A 90 0.48 22.03 -19.42
N PRO A 91 -0.82 22.11 -19.07
CA PRO A 91 -1.23 22.70 -17.80
C PRO A 91 -0.60 21.99 -16.60
N LEU A 92 -0.16 22.74 -15.59
CA LEU A 92 0.47 22.17 -14.39
C LEU A 92 -0.41 21.12 -13.71
N ARG A 93 -1.73 21.33 -13.63
CA ARG A 93 -2.67 20.33 -13.08
C ARG A 93 -2.64 19.00 -13.81
N GLU A 94 -2.44 19.03 -15.13
CA GLU A 94 -2.40 17.82 -15.93
C GLU A 94 -1.10 17.06 -15.68
N LEU A 95 0.04 17.76 -15.67
CA LEU A 95 1.33 17.16 -15.33
C LEU A 95 1.32 16.61 -13.91
N ALA A 96 0.82 17.38 -12.94
CA ALA A 96 0.72 16.96 -11.55
C ALA A 96 -0.17 15.73 -11.37
N ARG A 97 -1.30 15.65 -12.09
CA ARG A 97 -2.15 14.45 -12.09
C ARG A 97 -1.41 13.23 -12.63
N ASN A 98 -0.76 13.35 -13.80
CA ASN A 98 -0.02 12.22 -14.37
C ASN A 98 1.13 11.79 -13.45
N ALA A 99 1.87 12.73 -12.88
CA ALA A 99 2.92 12.48 -11.89
C ALA A 99 2.37 11.74 -10.66
N HIS A 100 1.27 12.24 -10.09
CA HIS A 100 0.62 11.59 -8.95
C HIS A 100 0.20 10.14 -9.26
N MET A 101 -0.44 9.90 -10.41
CA MET A 101 -0.92 8.57 -10.80
C MET A 101 0.21 7.57 -11.07
N LEU A 102 1.43 8.05 -11.36
CA LEU A 102 2.61 7.23 -11.60
C LEU A 102 3.54 7.13 -10.37
N GLY A 103 3.22 7.81 -9.28
CA GLY A 103 4.14 7.95 -8.14
C GLY A 103 5.41 8.76 -8.47
N ALA A 104 5.36 9.62 -9.48
CA ALA A 104 6.47 10.45 -9.93
C ALA A 104 6.41 11.87 -9.36
N TRP A 105 7.53 12.59 -9.45
CA TRP A 105 7.66 14.00 -9.08
C TRP A 105 7.66 14.93 -10.30
N LEU A 106 7.61 16.25 -10.06
CA LEU A 106 7.99 17.25 -11.05
C LEU A 106 9.21 18.01 -10.57
N ASN A 107 10.17 18.22 -11.45
CA ASN A 107 11.39 18.96 -11.17
C ASN A 107 11.49 20.21 -12.04
N TRP A 108 11.65 21.34 -11.35
CA TRP A 108 11.98 22.63 -11.97
C TRP A 108 13.44 22.98 -11.60
N PHE A 109 14.37 22.60 -12.47
CA PHE A 109 15.81 22.63 -12.18
C PHE A 109 16.36 24.02 -11.86
N ASP A 110 16.09 25.00 -12.71
CA ASP A 110 16.63 26.37 -12.54
C ASP A 110 16.16 27.02 -11.24
N ALA A 111 14.89 26.81 -10.90
CA ALA A 111 14.33 27.25 -9.63
C ALA A 111 14.78 26.40 -8.43
N LYS A 112 15.38 25.23 -8.67
CA LYS A 112 15.73 24.20 -7.68
C LYS A 112 14.52 23.76 -6.85
N ILE A 113 13.38 23.59 -7.51
CA ILE A 113 12.12 23.21 -6.88
C ILE A 113 11.80 21.76 -7.28
N ILE A 114 11.68 20.90 -6.27
CA ILE A 114 11.13 19.55 -6.41
C ILE A 114 9.69 19.60 -5.90
N MET A 115 8.75 19.26 -6.76
CA MET A 115 7.34 19.15 -6.41
C MET A 115 7.02 17.69 -6.12
N ASP A 116 6.92 17.37 -4.84
CA ASP A 116 6.74 16.01 -4.33
C ASP A 116 5.32 15.46 -4.51
N SER A 117 5.12 14.20 -4.10
CA SER A 117 3.83 13.50 -4.21
C SER A 117 2.66 14.22 -3.53
N SER A 118 2.91 14.97 -2.43
CA SER A 118 1.86 15.73 -1.72
C SER A 118 1.40 16.93 -2.53
N LEU A 119 2.35 17.62 -3.18
CA LEU A 119 2.07 18.73 -4.07
C LEU A 119 1.43 18.24 -5.38
N MET A 120 1.82 17.06 -5.88
CA MET A 120 1.19 16.42 -7.03
C MET A 120 -0.27 16.05 -6.75
N GLU A 121 -0.56 15.49 -5.58
CA GLU A 121 -1.94 15.24 -5.14
C GLU A 121 -2.73 16.56 -5.05
N LEU A 122 -2.14 17.60 -4.45
CA LEU A 122 -2.78 18.90 -4.28
C LEU A 122 -3.19 19.53 -5.63
N LEU A 123 -2.29 19.52 -6.61
CA LEU A 123 -2.49 20.20 -7.90
C LEU A 123 -3.20 19.33 -8.94
N GLY A 124 -2.99 18.01 -8.90
CA GLY A 124 -3.52 17.07 -9.89
C GLY A 124 -4.85 16.44 -9.50
N MET A 125 -5.06 16.20 -8.21
CA MET A 125 -6.21 15.45 -7.69
C MET A 125 -7.22 16.30 -6.94
N LYS A 126 -7.07 17.64 -6.98
CA LYS A 126 -8.06 18.58 -6.44
C LYS A 126 -8.48 19.60 -7.49
N ALA A 127 -9.75 19.95 -7.47
CA ALA A 127 -10.33 20.91 -8.40
C ALA A 127 -11.37 21.80 -7.71
N LEU A 128 -11.36 23.07 -8.09
CA LEU A 128 -12.42 24.02 -7.75
C LEU A 128 -13.49 23.96 -8.83
N VAL A 129 -14.72 23.63 -8.45
CA VAL A 129 -15.86 23.58 -9.37
C VAL A 129 -16.95 24.51 -8.89
N THR A 130 -17.30 25.48 -9.74
CA THR A 130 -18.50 26.28 -9.56
C THR A 130 -19.69 25.54 -10.13
N LEU A 131 -20.66 25.17 -9.30
CA LEU A 131 -21.86 24.47 -9.71
C LEU A 131 -22.93 25.42 -10.25
N ASP A 132 -24.03 24.87 -10.77
CA ASP A 132 -25.12 25.64 -11.39
C ASP A 132 -25.88 26.54 -10.39
N ASP A 133 -25.75 26.24 -9.10
CA ASP A 133 -26.25 27.07 -7.99
C ASP A 133 -25.33 28.27 -7.67
N GLY A 134 -24.23 28.43 -8.40
CA GLY A 134 -23.23 29.48 -8.21
C GLY A 134 -22.27 29.24 -7.05
N GLN A 135 -22.43 28.14 -6.30
CA GLN A 135 -21.52 27.79 -5.22
C GLN A 135 -20.26 27.14 -5.78
N GLU A 136 -19.11 27.58 -5.28
CA GLU A 136 -17.82 26.95 -5.55
C GLU A 136 -17.54 25.90 -4.47
N ARG A 137 -17.15 24.70 -4.91
CA ARG A 137 -16.75 23.61 -4.03
C ARG A 137 -15.37 23.12 -4.41
N LEU A 138 -14.62 22.70 -3.40
CA LEU A 138 -13.37 21.98 -3.57
C LEU A 138 -13.68 20.49 -3.65
N TYR A 139 -13.34 19.87 -4.77
CA TYR A 139 -13.37 18.42 -4.93
C TYR A 139 -11.94 17.90 -4.80
N GLN A 140 -11.78 16.80 -4.08
CA GLN A 140 -10.57 15.99 -4.06
C GLN A 140 -10.95 14.56 -4.43
N ALA A 141 -10.25 13.98 -5.39
CA ALA A 141 -10.47 12.59 -5.80
C ALA A 141 -9.31 11.70 -5.43
N LYS A 142 -9.65 10.48 -5.03
CA LYS A 142 -8.76 9.33 -5.09
C LYS A 142 -9.31 8.40 -6.17
N VAL A 143 -8.48 8.06 -7.16
CA VAL A 143 -8.90 7.33 -8.37
C VAL A 143 -8.56 5.86 -8.22
N TYR A 144 -9.49 5.02 -8.66
CA TYR A 144 -9.35 3.58 -8.73
C TYR A 144 -9.62 3.13 -10.15
N ALA A 145 -8.70 2.35 -10.68
CA ALA A 145 -8.85 1.63 -11.92
C ALA A 145 -8.61 0.15 -11.59
N SER A 146 -9.56 -0.69 -11.94
CA SER A 146 -9.36 -2.14 -11.92
C SER A 146 -9.88 -2.73 -13.23
N PRO A 147 -9.21 -3.75 -13.79
CA PRO A 147 -9.84 -4.63 -14.74
C PRO A 147 -11.02 -5.31 -14.03
N ALA A 148 -12.25 -4.89 -14.33
CA ALA A 148 -13.42 -5.59 -13.85
C ALA A 148 -13.49 -6.93 -14.60
N VAL A 149 -12.91 -7.99 -14.02
CA VAL A 149 -13.05 -9.33 -14.55
C VAL A 149 -14.41 -9.85 -14.10
N ASN A 150 -15.35 -9.92 -15.04
CA ASN A 150 -16.60 -10.64 -14.83
C ASN A 150 -16.37 -12.13 -15.12
N LYS A 151 -17.16 -13.04 -14.53
CA LYS A 151 -17.05 -14.52 -14.74
C LYS A 151 -17.05 -14.96 -16.23
N SER A 152 -17.42 -14.09 -17.16
CA SER A 152 -17.37 -14.29 -18.61
C SER A 152 -16.00 -13.98 -19.25
N GLY A 153 -14.97 -13.62 -18.48
CA GLY A 153 -13.63 -13.31 -18.98
C GLY A 153 -13.51 -11.97 -19.72
N THR A 154 -14.57 -11.14 -19.70
CA THR A 154 -14.54 -9.83 -20.35
C THR A 154 -14.00 -8.79 -19.37
N SER A 155 -12.69 -8.53 -19.47
CA SER A 155 -12.06 -7.36 -18.83
C SER A 155 -12.65 -6.10 -19.43
N ALA A 156 -13.33 -5.33 -18.59
CA ALA A 156 -13.72 -3.98 -18.92
C ALA A 156 -13.15 -3.07 -17.83
N ASN A 157 -12.16 -2.25 -18.18
CA ASN A 157 -11.69 -1.20 -17.28
C ASN A 157 -12.90 -0.36 -16.87
N VAL A 158 -13.11 -0.28 -15.56
CA VAL A 158 -14.11 0.59 -14.97
C VAL A 158 -13.44 1.47 -13.96
N SER A 159 -13.74 2.76 -14.10
CA SER A 159 -13.21 3.79 -13.24
C SER A 159 -14.15 3.98 -12.07
N ALA A 160 -13.56 4.11 -10.89
CA ALA A 160 -14.24 4.56 -9.70
C ALA A 160 -13.37 5.54 -8.94
N GLN A 161 -14.00 6.37 -8.10
CA GLN A 161 -13.31 7.44 -7.38
C GLN A 161 -13.96 7.63 -6.01
N ILE A 162 -13.16 7.98 -5.00
CA ILE A 162 -13.69 8.51 -3.73
C ILE A 162 -13.52 9.99 -3.77
N TRP A 163 -14.62 10.70 -3.55
CA TRP A 163 -14.67 12.14 -3.61
C TRP A 163 -14.83 12.69 -2.22
N LYS A 164 -13.88 13.53 -1.82
CA LYS A 164 -14.02 14.43 -0.68
C LYS A 164 -14.40 15.80 -1.21
N VAL A 165 -15.60 16.26 -0.86
CA VAL A 165 -16.17 17.52 -1.31
C VAL A 165 -16.28 18.47 -0.13
N SER A 166 -15.67 19.64 -0.26
CA SER A 166 -15.69 20.68 0.76
C SER A 166 -16.33 21.96 0.23
N ASP A 167 -17.36 22.45 0.92
CA ASP A 167 -17.99 23.73 0.64
C ASP A 167 -17.07 24.90 1.02
N ILE A 168 -16.98 25.93 0.17
CA ILE A 168 -16.13 27.12 0.36
C ILE A 168 -17.01 28.32 0.75
N GLU A 169 -16.81 28.89 1.94
CA GLU A 169 -17.42 30.16 2.34
C GLU A 169 -16.37 31.26 2.55
N GLY A 170 -16.68 32.48 2.10
CA GLY A 170 -15.97 33.69 2.53
C GLY A 170 -14.48 33.76 2.20
N GLY A 171 -14.00 33.02 1.19
CA GLY A 171 -12.64 33.16 0.64
C GLY A 171 -11.49 32.59 1.48
N ALA A 172 -11.75 31.92 2.61
CA ALA A 172 -10.65 31.37 3.44
C ALA A 172 -10.94 30.07 4.21
N GLY A 173 -12.16 29.52 4.24
CA GLY A 173 -12.48 28.36 5.09
C GLY A 173 -13.28 27.25 4.40
N LEU A 174 -12.89 25.99 4.65
CA LEU A 174 -13.66 24.79 4.32
C LEU A 174 -14.62 24.50 5.48
N GLN A 175 -15.93 24.46 5.22
CA GLN A 175 -16.92 24.44 6.30
C GLN A 175 -17.55 23.06 6.52
N ARG A 176 -17.91 22.38 5.43
CA ARG A 176 -18.58 21.09 5.46
C ARG A 176 -17.91 20.16 4.48
N THR A 177 -17.43 19.04 5.00
CA THR A 177 -16.81 17.98 4.21
C THR A 177 -17.80 16.83 4.08
N ARG A 178 -18.02 16.38 2.85
CA ARG A 178 -18.73 15.14 2.54
C ARG A 178 -17.78 14.23 1.82
N GLU A 179 -17.87 12.95 2.11
CA GLU A 179 -17.11 11.93 1.40
C GLU A 179 -18.09 10.92 0.82
N PHE A 180 -17.94 10.62 -0.46
CA PHE A 180 -18.78 9.65 -1.15
C PHE A 180 -18.03 8.97 -2.28
N PHE A 181 -18.47 7.75 -2.56
CA PHE A 181 -17.92 6.90 -3.59
C PHE A 181 -18.64 7.14 -4.92
N VAL A 182 -17.91 7.30 -6.02
CA VAL A 182 -18.44 7.54 -7.36
C VAL A 182 -17.95 6.45 -8.30
N TYR A 183 -18.86 5.84 -9.08
CA TYR A 183 -18.48 4.80 -10.05
C TYR A 183 -19.21 4.94 -11.38
N ASP A 184 -18.55 4.49 -12.45
CA ASP A 184 -19.15 4.38 -13.77
C ASP A 184 -20.17 3.23 -13.81
N ASP A 185 -21.44 3.58 -13.97
CA ASP A 185 -22.58 2.67 -13.99
C ASP A 185 -22.96 2.18 -15.40
N SER A 186 -22.15 2.48 -16.43
CA SER A 186 -22.36 2.01 -17.80
C SER A 186 -22.14 0.50 -18.00
N LYS A 187 -21.51 -0.17 -17.02
CA LYS A 187 -21.22 -1.61 -17.03
C LYS A 187 -21.72 -2.28 -15.75
N SER A 188 -22.07 -3.56 -15.83
CA SER A 188 -22.58 -4.31 -14.68
C SER A 188 -21.51 -4.45 -13.60
N PHE A 189 -21.72 -3.75 -12.49
CA PHE A 189 -20.86 -3.73 -11.31
C PHE A 189 -21.52 -4.47 -10.16
N ALA A 190 -20.80 -5.42 -9.57
CA ALA A 190 -21.11 -5.91 -8.24
C ALA A 190 -20.15 -5.21 -7.27
N PHE A 191 -20.66 -4.24 -6.51
CA PHE A 191 -20.04 -3.90 -5.25
C PHE A 191 -20.46 -4.98 -4.26
N ALA A 192 -19.49 -5.60 -3.59
CA ALA A 192 -19.79 -6.10 -2.26
C ALA A 192 -20.07 -4.82 -1.44
N GLU A 193 -21.34 -4.48 -1.26
CA GLU A 193 -21.76 -3.58 -0.20
C GLU A 193 -21.33 -4.26 1.11
N ASN A 194 -20.06 -4.09 1.50
CA ASN A 194 -19.68 -4.40 2.86
C ASN A 194 -20.54 -3.49 3.73
N GLU A 195 -21.42 -4.08 4.53
CA GLU A 195 -22.31 -3.39 5.47
C GLU A 195 -21.54 -2.56 6.55
N GLY A 196 -20.21 -2.47 6.44
CA GLY A 196 -19.33 -1.57 7.21
C GLY A 196 -18.79 -0.35 6.45
N SER A 197 -19.04 -0.18 5.14
CA SER A 197 -18.56 1.00 4.41
C SER A 197 -19.43 2.23 4.75
N ILE A 198 -18.86 3.17 5.50
CA ILE A 198 -19.53 4.39 5.97
C ILE A 198 -19.87 5.37 4.81
N LEU A 199 -19.30 5.16 3.62
CA LEU A 199 -19.40 6.09 2.51
C LEU A 199 -20.66 5.86 1.68
N SER A 200 -21.48 6.90 1.55
CA SER A 200 -22.58 6.90 0.56
C SER A 200 -22.02 6.74 -0.85
N SER A 201 -22.68 5.96 -1.70
CA SER A 201 -22.30 5.77 -3.11
C SER A 201 -23.16 6.61 -4.06
N CYS A 202 -22.58 6.99 -5.20
CA CYS A 202 -23.21 7.79 -6.24
C CYS A 202 -22.81 7.25 -7.62
N LYS A 203 -23.77 7.13 -8.53
CA LYS A 203 -23.50 6.69 -9.90
C LYS A 203 -23.01 7.86 -10.76
N LEU A 204 -22.14 7.59 -11.73
CA LEU A 204 -21.72 8.58 -12.72
C LEU A 204 -22.93 9.22 -13.43
N SER A 205 -23.94 8.42 -13.79
CA SER A 205 -25.19 8.91 -14.38
C SER A 205 -26.02 9.85 -13.50
N GLN A 206 -25.75 9.89 -12.19
CA GLN A 206 -26.43 10.74 -11.21
C GLN A 206 -25.70 12.06 -10.93
N LEU A 207 -24.44 12.20 -11.41
CA LEU A 207 -23.64 13.41 -11.22
C LEU A 207 -24.15 14.56 -12.11
N ARG A 208 -23.93 15.81 -11.65
CA ARG A 208 -24.16 17.00 -12.50
C ARG A 208 -23.13 17.04 -13.64
N ALA A 209 -23.42 17.76 -14.72
CA ALA A 209 -22.55 17.78 -15.92
C ALA A 209 -21.08 18.13 -15.63
N LYS A 210 -20.83 19.15 -14.79
CA LYS A 210 -19.47 19.55 -14.40
C LYS A 210 -18.76 18.50 -13.54
N GLU A 211 -19.51 17.81 -12.69
CA GLU A 211 -19.01 16.70 -11.87
C GLU A 211 -18.70 15.49 -12.74
N ALA A 212 -19.60 15.10 -13.65
CA ALA A 212 -19.35 14.01 -14.59
C ALA A 212 -18.11 14.26 -15.48
N MET A 213 -17.90 15.52 -15.92
CA MET A 213 -16.69 15.92 -16.64
C MET A 213 -15.42 15.82 -15.77
N LEU A 214 -15.51 16.24 -14.51
CA LEU A 214 -14.41 16.12 -13.56
C LEU A 214 -14.07 14.65 -13.27
N PHE A 215 -15.08 13.80 -13.11
CA PHE A 215 -14.92 12.35 -12.98
C PHE A 215 -14.18 11.79 -14.19
N GLY A 216 -14.64 12.07 -15.41
CA GLY A 216 -13.98 11.62 -16.63
C GLY A 216 -12.53 12.13 -16.76
N THR A 217 -12.26 13.33 -16.24
CA THR A 217 -10.90 13.88 -16.19
C THR A 217 -10.02 13.03 -15.26
N TRP A 218 -10.46 12.72 -14.05
CA TRP A 218 -9.65 11.94 -13.12
C TRP A 218 -9.63 10.43 -13.39
N ALA A 219 -10.58 9.90 -14.15
CA ALA A 219 -10.81 8.46 -14.33
C ALA A 219 -9.63 7.68 -14.93
N SER A 220 -8.73 8.35 -15.64
CA SER A 220 -7.54 7.76 -16.25
C SER A 220 -6.43 8.80 -16.37
N PRO A 221 -5.15 8.37 -16.43
CA PRO A 221 -4.09 9.28 -16.85
C PRO A 221 -4.38 9.78 -18.27
N VAL A 222 -3.85 10.96 -18.62
CA VAL A 222 -4.03 11.51 -19.99
C VAL A 222 -3.26 10.68 -21.00
N TYR A 223 -2.13 10.15 -20.55
CA TYR A 223 -1.15 9.45 -21.36
C TYR A 223 -1.15 7.97 -20.99
N ASN A 224 -1.12 7.11 -22.01
CA ASN A 224 -1.15 5.67 -21.82
C ASN A 224 0.27 5.11 -21.59
N PHE A 225 0.78 5.27 -20.37
CA PHE A 225 2.10 4.74 -19.98
C PHE A 225 2.15 3.20 -19.99
N GLU A 226 1.01 2.50 -19.92
CA GLU A 226 0.93 1.04 -20.04
C GLU A 226 1.21 0.53 -21.47
N ALA A 227 1.03 1.37 -22.49
CA ALA A 227 1.38 0.99 -23.87
C ALA A 227 2.90 0.82 -24.02
N VAL A 228 3.68 1.67 -23.33
CA VAL A 228 5.16 1.58 -23.35
C VAL A 228 5.62 0.31 -22.69
N THR A 229 5.06 -0.07 -21.54
CA THR A 229 5.49 -1.30 -20.87
C THR A 229 5.15 -2.56 -21.67
N LYS A 230 4.16 -2.54 -22.57
CA LYS A 230 3.85 -3.69 -23.44
C LYS A 230 4.74 -3.78 -24.68
N ASP A 231 5.12 -2.64 -25.27
CA ASP A 231 5.94 -2.61 -26.50
C ASP A 231 7.45 -2.49 -26.20
N ALA A 232 7.88 -1.82 -25.13
CA ALA A 232 9.28 -1.79 -24.68
C ALA A 232 9.76 -3.18 -24.18
N VAL A 233 8.85 -4.03 -23.71
CA VAL A 233 9.13 -5.46 -23.41
C VAL A 233 9.54 -6.24 -24.67
N ARG A 234 9.31 -5.71 -25.88
CA ARG A 234 9.79 -6.32 -27.14
C ARG A 234 11.13 -5.80 -27.64
N GLU A 235 11.57 -4.60 -27.26
CA GLU A 235 12.76 -3.95 -27.86
C GLU A 235 13.93 -3.70 -26.89
N ALA A 236 13.70 -3.64 -25.57
CA ALA A 236 14.77 -3.43 -24.58
C ALA A 236 15.27 -4.78 -24.02
N ASP A 237 16.24 -5.40 -24.69
CA ASP A 237 16.94 -6.63 -24.28
C ASP A 237 17.90 -6.42 -23.07
N HIS A 238 17.50 -5.54 -22.14
CA HIS A 238 18.03 -5.38 -20.78
C HIS A 238 16.86 -5.42 -19.78
N LEU A 239 16.00 -6.43 -19.93
CA LEU A 239 14.85 -6.67 -19.08
C LEU A 239 15.31 -7.13 -17.70
N VAL A 240 14.67 -6.60 -16.65
CA VAL A 240 14.40 -7.38 -15.45
C VAL A 240 13.69 -8.65 -15.95
N GLU A 241 14.41 -9.76 -15.96
CA GLU A 241 13.89 -11.03 -16.46
C GLU A 241 12.61 -11.35 -15.69
N ASP A 242 11.51 -11.55 -16.41
CA ASP A 242 10.25 -11.97 -15.80
C ASP A 242 10.40 -13.42 -15.35
N THR A 243 10.79 -13.58 -14.09
CA THR A 243 11.04 -14.88 -13.46
C THR A 243 9.81 -15.46 -12.77
N TYR A 244 8.70 -14.73 -12.78
CA TYR A 244 7.49 -15.13 -12.09
C TYR A 244 6.85 -16.36 -12.75
N VAL A 245 6.62 -17.39 -11.94
CA VAL A 245 5.86 -18.57 -12.33
C VAL A 245 4.66 -18.69 -11.41
N PRO A 246 3.43 -18.74 -11.94
CA PRO A 246 2.24 -18.86 -11.11
C PRO A 246 2.23 -20.19 -10.37
N HIS A 247 2.09 -20.11 -9.05
CA HIS A 247 2.01 -21.29 -8.18
C HIS A 247 0.58 -21.83 -8.06
N PRO A 248 0.41 -23.14 -7.80
CA PRO A 248 -0.87 -23.74 -7.46
C PRO A 248 -1.61 -22.96 -6.36
N SER A 249 -2.94 -22.87 -6.48
CA SER A 249 -3.80 -22.20 -5.52
C SER A 249 -4.92 -23.12 -5.05
N LEU A 250 -5.51 -22.79 -3.89
CA LEU A 250 -6.76 -23.40 -3.42
C LEU A 250 -7.98 -22.85 -4.17
N LEU A 251 -7.80 -21.74 -4.89
CA LEU A 251 -8.84 -20.99 -5.60
C LEU A 251 -8.91 -21.38 -7.08
N ASP A 252 -10.06 -21.16 -7.70
CA ASP A 252 -10.21 -21.27 -9.15
C ASP A 252 -9.28 -20.27 -9.85
N GLU A 253 -8.56 -20.74 -10.86
CA GLU A 253 -7.65 -19.98 -11.71
C GLU A 253 -8.32 -18.74 -12.30
N ALA A 254 -9.60 -18.83 -12.65
CA ALA A 254 -10.37 -17.71 -13.21
C ALA A 254 -10.56 -16.52 -12.24
N LEU A 255 -10.31 -16.72 -10.94
CA LEU A 255 -10.43 -15.69 -9.91
C LEU A 255 -9.08 -15.02 -9.59
N LEU A 256 -7.97 -15.53 -10.12
CA LEU A 256 -6.62 -15.19 -9.66
C LEU A 256 -5.90 -14.20 -10.56
N ASP A 257 -6.45 -13.80 -11.70
CA ASP A 257 -5.75 -12.95 -12.67
C ASP A 257 -5.19 -11.67 -12.04
N SER A 258 -6.04 -10.86 -11.38
CA SER A 258 -5.59 -9.62 -10.72
C SER A 258 -4.63 -9.86 -9.56
N PHE A 259 -4.80 -10.97 -8.82
CA PHE A 259 -3.88 -11.35 -7.76
C PHE A 259 -2.50 -11.70 -8.33
N ARG A 260 -2.45 -12.47 -9.41
CA ARG A 260 -1.21 -12.88 -10.08
C ARG A 260 -0.47 -11.73 -10.72
N GLU A 261 -1.19 -10.74 -11.25
CA GLU A 261 -0.57 -9.50 -11.70
C GLU A 261 0.16 -8.78 -10.56
N LEU A 262 -0.45 -8.71 -9.37
CA LEU A 262 0.18 -8.12 -8.19
C LEU A 262 1.34 -8.99 -7.66
N GLU A 263 1.15 -10.31 -7.57
CA GLU A 263 2.19 -11.26 -7.13
C GLU A 263 3.41 -11.20 -8.07
N ARG A 264 3.18 -11.11 -9.39
CA ARG A 264 4.22 -10.92 -10.42
C ARG A 264 4.94 -9.58 -10.28
N ALA A 265 4.20 -8.49 -10.04
CA ALA A 265 4.78 -7.16 -9.82
C ALA A 265 5.69 -7.15 -8.58
N ILE A 266 5.25 -7.74 -7.47
CA ILE A 266 6.07 -7.89 -6.26
C ILE A 266 7.31 -8.74 -6.54
N ASN A 267 7.15 -9.87 -7.25
CA ASN A 267 8.26 -10.75 -7.60
C ASN A 267 9.32 -10.04 -8.44
N ASN A 268 8.91 -9.26 -9.44
CA ASN A 268 9.85 -8.69 -10.40
C ASN A 268 10.39 -7.32 -9.97
N GLU A 269 9.59 -6.49 -9.29
CA GLU A 269 9.97 -5.10 -8.97
C GLU A 269 10.51 -4.91 -7.55
N ILE A 270 10.20 -5.82 -6.62
CA ILE A 270 10.53 -5.66 -5.19
C ILE A 270 11.42 -6.78 -4.65
N MET A 271 11.15 -8.02 -5.03
CA MET A 271 11.77 -9.21 -4.43
C MET A 271 12.84 -9.83 -5.35
N PRO A 272 14.11 -9.39 -5.25
CA PRO A 272 15.18 -9.95 -6.09
C PRO A 272 15.39 -11.45 -5.82
N ASP A 273 16.18 -12.12 -6.66
CA ASP A 273 16.61 -13.52 -6.45
C ASP A 273 17.07 -13.74 -5.00
N ALA A 274 16.73 -14.90 -4.42
CA ALA A 274 17.06 -15.23 -3.04
C ALA A 274 18.55 -15.10 -2.69
N ARG A 275 19.46 -15.20 -3.67
CA ARG A 275 20.91 -14.97 -3.49
C ARG A 275 21.29 -13.53 -3.17
N ARG A 276 20.39 -12.57 -3.47
CA ARG A 276 20.53 -11.13 -3.19
C ARG A 276 19.71 -10.70 -1.97
N LEU A 277 19.18 -11.68 -1.24
CA LEU A 277 18.46 -11.50 0.00
C LEU A 277 19.21 -12.21 1.12
N HIS A 278 19.27 -11.57 2.28
CA HIS A 278 19.81 -12.19 3.49
C HIS A 278 18.76 -12.21 4.58
N LEU A 279 18.70 -13.33 5.31
CA LEU A 279 17.98 -13.43 6.56
C LEU A 279 18.92 -12.99 7.68
N ASP A 280 18.73 -11.77 8.17
CA ASP A 280 19.44 -11.26 9.33
C ASP A 280 18.78 -11.76 10.62
N VAL A 281 19.58 -12.46 11.43
CA VAL A 281 19.15 -13.08 12.67
C VAL A 281 19.82 -12.34 13.83
N SER A 282 19.03 -11.64 14.62
CA SER A 282 19.53 -10.90 15.79
C SER A 282 19.15 -11.60 17.10
N LYS A 283 20.02 -11.47 18.10
CA LYS A 283 19.71 -11.92 19.47
C LYS A 283 18.74 -10.94 20.11
N GLY A 284 17.78 -11.46 20.87
CA GLY A 284 16.91 -10.67 21.73
C GLY A 284 16.43 -11.47 22.93
N GLN A 285 15.68 -10.81 23.80
CA GLN A 285 14.89 -11.45 24.83
C GLN A 285 13.45 -11.57 24.34
N VAL A 286 12.88 -12.77 24.40
CA VAL A 286 11.53 -13.08 23.88
C VAL A 286 10.79 -13.95 24.89
N PHE A 287 9.47 -14.01 24.81
CA PHE A 287 8.71 -14.96 25.61
C PHE A 287 8.83 -16.35 24.99
N ALA A 288 9.05 -17.37 25.83
CA ALA A 288 9.00 -18.75 25.37
C ALA A 288 7.57 -19.05 24.88
N GLU A 289 7.43 -19.63 23.69
CA GLU A 289 6.13 -20.04 23.19
C GLU A 289 5.68 -21.34 23.87
N LEU A 290 6.59 -22.15 24.41
CA LEU A 290 6.29 -23.32 25.24
C LEU A 290 6.48 -23.00 26.74
N GLU A 291 5.41 -23.15 27.52
CA GLU A 291 5.45 -23.04 28.98
C GLU A 291 5.87 -24.39 29.59
N GLU A 292 6.89 -24.40 30.45
CA GLU A 292 7.20 -25.57 31.26
C GLU A 292 6.12 -25.76 32.35
N PRO A 293 5.66 -26.99 32.62
CA PRO A 293 4.61 -27.22 33.60
C PRO A 293 5.07 -26.89 35.03
N GLY A 294 4.62 -25.76 35.56
CA GLY A 294 4.83 -25.35 36.95
C GLY A 294 5.37 -23.94 37.16
N ASP A 295 5.69 -23.19 36.11
CA ASP A 295 6.10 -21.78 36.22
C ASP A 295 4.89 -20.85 36.13
N ASP A 296 4.75 -19.98 37.15
CA ASP A 296 3.71 -18.95 37.23
C ASP A 296 4.17 -17.60 36.62
N GLU A 297 5.42 -17.52 36.12
CA GLU A 297 6.01 -16.32 35.51
C GLU A 297 6.38 -16.56 34.03
N LEU A 298 5.95 -15.64 33.15
CA LEU A 298 6.38 -15.59 31.74
C LEU A 298 7.83 -15.10 31.67
N ASP A 299 8.77 -16.03 31.85
CA ASP A 299 10.19 -15.70 31.78
C ASP A 299 10.59 -15.30 30.35
N ARG A 300 11.28 -14.16 30.26
CA ARG A 300 11.97 -13.77 29.03
C ARG A 300 13.20 -14.65 28.86
N VAL A 301 13.22 -15.39 27.76
CA VAL A 301 14.31 -16.29 27.39
C VAL A 301 15.08 -15.73 26.21
N GLU A 302 16.28 -16.28 25.99
CA GLU A 302 17.04 -15.95 24.79
C GLU A 302 16.22 -16.34 23.54
N GLY A 303 16.03 -15.38 22.65
CA GLY A 303 15.33 -15.59 21.38
C GLY A 303 16.08 -15.01 20.19
N ARG A 304 15.46 -15.20 19.03
CA ARG A 304 15.94 -14.74 17.72
C ARG A 304 14.87 -13.91 17.04
N LYS A 305 15.29 -12.78 16.48
CA LYS A 305 14.44 -11.96 15.61
C LYS A 305 14.95 -12.05 14.19
N PHE A 306 14.02 -12.01 13.24
CA PHE A 306 14.25 -12.30 11.84
C PHE A 306 13.86 -11.12 10.97
N CYS A 307 14.82 -10.53 10.25
CA CYS A 307 14.56 -9.54 9.20
C CYS A 307 15.14 -10.04 7.87
N ILE A 308 14.38 -9.85 6.79
CA ILE A 308 14.89 -9.97 5.43
C ILE A 308 15.51 -8.63 5.05
N VAL A 309 16.79 -8.66 4.70
CA VAL A 309 17.53 -7.49 4.20
C VAL A 309 17.87 -7.69 2.73
N PHE A 310 17.88 -6.58 1.99
CA PHE A 310 18.02 -6.55 0.54
C PHE A 310 19.42 -6.04 0.18
N ASP A 311 20.16 -6.76 -0.65
CA ASP A 311 21.50 -6.33 -1.06
C ASP A 311 21.45 -5.11 -1.99
N ASP A 312 20.42 -5.03 -2.82
CA ASP A 312 20.24 -3.97 -3.81
C ASP A 312 19.69 -2.68 -3.20
N HIS A 313 18.98 -2.82 -2.08
CA HIS A 313 18.36 -1.75 -1.31
C HIS A 313 18.70 -1.90 0.17
N PRO A 314 19.94 -1.57 0.60
CA PRO A 314 20.37 -1.74 1.99
C PRO A 314 19.52 -0.98 3.02
N GLU A 315 18.81 0.06 2.56
CA GLU A 315 17.80 0.83 3.29
C GLU A 315 16.49 0.07 3.58
N TRP A 316 16.24 -1.08 2.98
CA TRP A 316 15.00 -1.83 3.12
C TRP A 316 15.17 -2.97 4.12
N CYS A 317 14.18 -3.15 4.99
CA CYS A 317 14.08 -4.32 5.87
C CYS A 317 12.63 -4.79 5.94
N LEU A 318 12.45 -6.10 5.99
CA LEU A 318 11.17 -6.74 6.24
C LEU A 318 11.26 -7.66 7.45
N TRP A 319 10.65 -7.26 8.57
CA TRP A 319 10.57 -8.08 9.78
C TRP A 319 9.56 -9.23 9.62
N LEU A 320 10.00 -10.45 9.92
CA LEU A 320 9.16 -11.65 9.96
C LEU A 320 8.55 -11.84 11.37
N GLY A 321 7.80 -10.84 11.85
CA GLY A 321 7.22 -10.81 13.20
C GLY A 321 7.85 -9.76 14.14
N GLY A 322 7.16 -9.44 15.25
CA GLY A 322 7.62 -8.44 16.24
C GLY A 322 8.37 -9.02 17.44
N ASP A 323 7.89 -10.16 17.96
CA ASP A 323 8.36 -10.67 19.27
C ASP A 323 9.56 -11.61 19.19
N GLY A 324 9.93 -12.08 17.99
CA GLY A 324 10.96 -13.10 17.80
C GLY A 324 10.50 -14.51 18.21
N LEU A 325 11.42 -15.48 18.15
CA LEU A 325 11.17 -16.89 18.49
C LEU A 325 12.22 -17.36 19.51
N ALA A 326 11.79 -17.99 20.60
CA ALA A 326 12.69 -18.44 21.65
C ALA A 326 13.63 -19.54 21.16
N VAL A 327 14.88 -19.54 21.61
CA VAL A 327 15.87 -20.55 21.21
C VAL A 327 15.44 -21.95 21.67
N THR A 328 14.74 -22.05 22.79
CA THR A 328 14.17 -23.30 23.32
C THR A 328 13.12 -23.93 22.41
N ASP A 329 12.52 -23.13 21.53
CA ASP A 329 11.43 -23.53 20.63
C ASP A 329 11.95 -23.97 19.25
N TYR A 330 13.27 -23.90 19.01
CA TYR A 330 13.88 -24.46 17.80
C TYR A 330 14.00 -25.96 17.94
N SER A 331 13.44 -26.69 16.97
CA SER A 331 13.80 -28.08 16.73
C SER A 331 14.85 -28.18 15.63
N ASP A 332 15.67 -29.24 15.64
CA ASP A 332 16.62 -29.56 14.56
C ASP A 332 15.97 -29.64 13.15
N GLU A 333 14.64 -29.78 13.08
CA GLU A 333 13.85 -29.90 11.85
C GLU A 333 13.42 -28.54 11.26
N VAL A 334 13.76 -27.40 11.89
CA VAL A 334 13.34 -26.07 11.42
C VAL A 334 14.30 -25.52 10.36
N TRP A 335 13.76 -24.88 9.33
CA TRP A 335 14.53 -24.23 8.25
C TRP A 335 15.17 -22.88 8.63
N LEU A 336 14.90 -22.38 9.85
CA LEU A 336 15.42 -21.12 10.36
C LEU A 336 16.80 -21.31 11.00
N PRO A 337 17.74 -20.38 10.80
CA PRO A 337 19.03 -20.41 11.48
C PRO A 337 18.91 -20.13 12.98
N GLU A 338 19.56 -20.96 13.80
CA GLU A 338 19.64 -20.77 15.26
C GLU A 338 20.71 -19.75 15.67
N SER A 339 21.78 -19.63 14.88
CA SER A 339 22.89 -18.74 15.16
C SER A 339 22.60 -17.32 14.67
N PRO A 340 22.94 -16.27 15.44
CA PRO A 340 22.84 -14.89 14.96
C PRO A 340 23.77 -14.60 13.79
N GLY A 341 23.44 -13.58 13.01
CA GLY A 341 24.19 -13.14 11.85
C GLY A 341 23.34 -13.17 10.57
N ARG A 342 24.00 -12.95 9.43
CA ARG A 342 23.36 -13.00 8.11
C ARG A 342 23.45 -14.39 7.52
N HIS A 343 22.32 -14.88 7.05
CA HIS A 343 22.17 -16.19 6.44
C HIS A 343 21.54 -16.10 5.06
N GLU A 344 21.78 -17.10 4.22
CA GLU A 344 21.16 -17.18 2.91
C GLU A 344 19.64 -17.39 3.03
N VAL A 345 18.86 -16.69 2.21
CA VAL A 345 17.42 -16.91 2.07
C VAL A 345 17.20 -18.10 1.15
N ARG A 346 16.33 -19.03 1.54
CA ARG A 346 15.90 -20.13 0.66
C ARG A 346 14.88 -19.60 -0.35
N GLU A 347 14.95 -20.06 -1.59
CA GLU A 347 13.99 -19.65 -2.63
C GLU A 347 12.54 -19.94 -2.24
N SER A 348 12.27 -21.08 -1.58
CA SER A 348 10.92 -21.39 -1.09
C SER A 348 10.41 -20.41 -0.03
N LEU A 349 11.29 -19.87 0.82
CA LEU A 349 10.95 -18.80 1.75
C LEU A 349 10.67 -17.49 1.01
N ARG A 350 11.53 -17.12 0.05
CA ARG A 350 11.34 -15.92 -0.79
C ARG A 350 9.96 -15.94 -1.46
N LEU A 351 9.61 -17.05 -2.10
CA LEU A 351 8.32 -17.21 -2.78
C LEU A 351 7.13 -17.09 -1.82
N LYS A 352 7.25 -17.61 -0.60
CA LYS A 352 6.21 -17.43 0.43
C LYS A 352 6.08 -16.00 0.91
N ILE A 353 7.20 -15.28 1.06
CA ILE A 353 7.19 -13.86 1.40
C ILE A 353 6.47 -13.07 0.30
N VAL A 354 6.84 -13.27 -0.97
CA VAL A 354 6.18 -12.64 -2.13
C VAL A 354 4.67 -12.86 -2.07
N ARG A 355 4.24 -14.12 -1.91
CA ARG A 355 2.84 -14.50 -1.89
C ARG A 355 2.09 -13.92 -0.69
N ALA A 356 2.70 -13.89 0.50
CA ALA A 356 2.11 -13.31 1.69
C ALA A 356 1.89 -11.81 1.55
N ILE A 357 2.91 -11.09 1.08
CA ILE A 357 2.79 -9.66 0.79
C ILE A 357 1.71 -9.43 -0.26
N ALA A 358 1.71 -10.21 -1.35
CA ALA A 358 0.70 -10.11 -2.40
C ALA A 358 -0.71 -10.26 -1.82
N TRP A 359 -0.99 -11.29 -1.04
CA TRP A 359 -2.33 -11.48 -0.46
C TRP A 359 -2.72 -10.38 0.52
N THR A 360 -1.78 -9.95 1.36
CA THR A 360 -2.01 -8.86 2.31
C THR A 360 -2.33 -7.55 1.59
N LEU A 361 -1.49 -7.15 0.62
CA LEU A 361 -1.73 -5.96 -0.21
C LEU A 361 -3.02 -6.09 -1.02
N PHE A 362 -3.29 -7.28 -1.54
CA PHE A 362 -4.50 -7.57 -2.31
C PHE A 362 -5.75 -7.38 -1.45
N TRP A 363 -5.74 -7.84 -0.20
CA TRP A 363 -6.82 -7.60 0.75
C TRP A 363 -6.95 -6.11 1.12
N LYS A 364 -5.85 -5.49 1.56
CA LYS A 364 -5.86 -4.06 1.96
C LYS A 364 -6.25 -3.14 0.81
N GLY A 365 -5.93 -3.50 -0.43
CA GLY A 365 -6.32 -2.79 -1.63
C GLY A 365 -7.82 -2.85 -1.96
N ARG A 366 -8.63 -3.63 -1.22
CA ARG A 366 -10.09 -3.65 -1.37
C ARG A 366 -10.75 -2.38 -0.88
N GLU A 367 -10.19 -1.74 0.14
CA GLU A 367 -10.67 -0.46 0.63
C GLU A 367 -10.04 0.65 -0.21
N PRO A 368 -10.80 1.25 -1.13
CA PRO A 368 -10.22 2.24 -2.01
C PRO A 368 -9.83 3.45 -1.15
N GLY A 369 -8.57 3.91 -1.21
CA GLY A 369 -8.17 5.23 -0.72
C GLY A 369 -7.66 5.30 0.71
N SER A 370 -7.59 4.17 1.43
CA SER A 370 -6.68 4.05 2.56
C SER A 370 -5.28 3.79 2.02
N ARG A 371 -4.26 4.47 2.58
CA ARG A 371 -2.88 4.00 2.38
C ARG A 371 -2.80 2.59 2.94
N VAL A 372 -2.06 1.70 2.29
CA VAL A 372 -1.84 0.37 2.85
C VAL A 372 -1.07 0.54 4.17
N SER A 373 -1.76 0.38 5.28
CA SER A 373 -1.14 0.36 6.60
C SER A 373 -0.69 -1.07 6.89
N LEU A 374 0.50 -1.42 6.42
CA LEU A 374 1.19 -2.61 6.92
C LEU A 374 1.71 -2.33 8.33
N ILE A 375 1.50 -3.27 9.25
CA ILE A 375 1.94 -3.13 10.64
C ILE A 375 3.19 -3.98 10.90
N PRO A 376 4.12 -3.51 11.75
CA PRO A 376 5.22 -4.34 12.22
C PRO A 376 4.68 -5.64 12.81
N GLY A 377 5.16 -6.78 12.33
CA GLY A 377 4.76 -8.10 12.81
C GLY A 377 3.72 -8.85 11.97
N GLN A 378 3.12 -8.22 10.95
CA GLN A 378 2.07 -8.78 10.08
C GLN A 378 2.47 -10.03 9.25
N PHE A 379 3.75 -10.40 9.27
CA PHE A 379 4.29 -11.56 8.57
C PHE A 379 4.84 -12.62 9.55
N ALA A 380 4.39 -12.60 10.81
CA ALA A 380 4.76 -13.60 11.80
C ALA A 380 4.36 -15.02 11.35
N GLY A 381 3.26 -15.15 10.60
CA GLY A 381 2.79 -16.42 10.04
C GLY A 381 3.76 -17.13 9.08
N LEU A 382 4.82 -16.45 8.62
CA LEU A 382 5.83 -17.00 7.72
C LEU A 382 6.96 -17.75 8.43
N ARG A 383 7.14 -17.54 9.74
CA ARG A 383 8.10 -18.29 10.56
C ARG A 383 7.36 -19.33 11.42
N PRO A 384 8.03 -20.27 12.09
CA PRO A 384 7.40 -21.06 13.14
C PRO A 384 6.86 -20.17 14.26
N PHE A 385 5.69 -20.54 14.76
CA PHE A 385 5.00 -19.91 15.89
C PHE A 385 4.03 -20.92 16.52
N ARG A 386 3.62 -20.71 17.77
CA ARG A 386 2.55 -21.45 18.45
C ARG A 386 1.21 -20.74 18.25
N PRO A 387 0.23 -21.38 17.59
CA PRO A 387 -1.12 -20.83 17.53
C PRO A 387 -1.75 -20.75 18.94
N ASP A 388 -2.52 -19.70 19.23
CA ASP A 388 -3.03 -19.41 20.59
C ASP A 388 -3.94 -20.51 21.18
N ASN A 389 -4.56 -21.30 20.30
CA ASN A 389 -5.41 -22.42 20.70
C ASN A 389 -4.79 -23.81 20.46
N LEU A 390 -3.48 -23.87 20.24
CA LEU A 390 -2.74 -25.11 20.01
C LEU A 390 -1.57 -25.25 21.00
N ASP A 391 -1.36 -26.47 21.51
CA ASP A 391 -0.28 -26.76 22.47
C ASP A 391 1.03 -27.22 21.81
N ARG A 392 1.25 -26.84 20.56
CA ARG A 392 2.48 -27.14 19.83
C ARG A 392 2.79 -26.05 18.83
N ILE A 393 4.08 -25.94 18.49
CA ILE A 393 4.56 -25.05 17.43
C ILE A 393 4.02 -25.54 16.09
N PHE A 394 3.51 -24.59 15.31
CA PHE A 394 3.23 -24.78 13.91
C PHE A 394 4.46 -24.40 13.09
N HIS A 395 4.86 -25.29 12.18
CA HIS A 395 5.95 -25.06 11.25
C HIS A 395 5.34 -24.81 9.86
N PRO A 396 5.35 -23.57 9.35
CA PRO A 396 4.83 -23.29 8.02
C PRO A 396 5.56 -24.13 6.97
N PRO A 397 4.84 -24.94 6.17
CA PRO A 397 5.47 -25.82 5.19
C PRO A 397 6.00 -25.00 4.02
N LEU A 398 7.32 -24.81 3.91
CA LEU A 398 7.95 -24.01 2.85
C LEU A 398 7.63 -24.50 1.43
N ASP A 399 7.49 -25.81 1.26
CA ASP A 399 7.29 -26.44 -0.05
C ASP A 399 5.83 -26.51 -0.48
N ASP A 400 4.87 -26.26 0.42
CA ASP A 400 3.45 -26.19 0.07
C ASP A 400 3.11 -24.79 -0.42
N THR A 401 3.20 -24.62 -1.75
CA THR A 401 2.99 -23.34 -2.44
C THR A 401 1.52 -22.92 -2.53
N ARG A 402 0.58 -23.78 -2.08
CA ARG A 402 -0.84 -23.39 -1.97
C ARG A 402 -1.03 -22.28 -0.93
N PHE A 403 -0.14 -22.21 0.06
CA PHE A 403 -0.18 -21.27 1.18
C PHE A 403 0.95 -20.22 1.13
N PRO A 404 0.71 -18.98 1.60
CA PRO A 404 -0.55 -18.53 2.19
C PRO A 404 -1.65 -18.30 1.14
N ALA A 405 -2.89 -18.32 1.61
CA ALA A 405 -4.08 -18.02 0.81
C ALA A 405 -5.04 -17.13 1.59
N LEU A 406 -5.56 -16.08 0.93
CA LEU A 406 -6.62 -15.24 1.49
C LEU A 406 -7.93 -16.04 1.55
N ALA A 407 -8.61 -16.02 2.68
CA ALA A 407 -9.89 -16.67 2.89
C ALA A 407 -10.78 -15.90 3.87
N SER A 408 -12.06 -16.27 3.91
CA SER A 408 -13.04 -15.75 4.84
C SER A 408 -13.29 -16.74 5.97
N MET A 409 -13.31 -16.25 7.21
CA MET A 409 -13.85 -17.00 8.35
C MET A 409 -15.18 -16.37 8.78
N PRO A 410 -16.32 -17.04 8.57
CA PRO A 410 -17.62 -16.53 9.00
C PRO A 410 -17.71 -16.43 10.53
N CYS A 411 -17.83 -15.20 11.04
CA CYS A 411 -17.91 -14.88 12.47
C CYS A 411 -19.15 -14.02 12.76
N GLY A 412 -20.34 -14.60 12.56
CA GLY A 412 -21.61 -13.89 12.69
C GLY A 412 -22.02 -13.21 11.38
N GLU A 413 -22.51 -11.98 11.46
CA GLU A 413 -22.91 -11.19 10.27
C GLU A 413 -21.70 -10.61 9.52
N GLN A 414 -20.56 -10.43 10.21
CA GLN A 414 -19.33 -9.90 9.62
C GLN A 414 -18.30 -11.02 9.41
N PRO A 415 -17.94 -11.34 8.15
CA PRO A 415 -16.88 -12.30 7.88
C PRO A 415 -15.51 -11.72 8.24
N LEU A 416 -14.69 -12.47 8.98
CA LEU A 416 -13.32 -12.08 9.30
C LEU A 416 -12.37 -12.45 8.15
N PRO A 417 -11.61 -11.50 7.59
CA PRO A 417 -10.57 -11.82 6.62
C PRO A 417 -9.36 -12.47 7.29
N VAL A 418 -8.93 -13.60 6.73
CA VAL A 418 -7.79 -14.35 7.26
C VAL A 418 -6.82 -14.76 6.16
N LEU A 419 -5.53 -14.86 6.50
CA LEU A 419 -4.56 -15.63 5.73
C LEU A 419 -4.47 -17.04 6.30
N VAL A 420 -4.67 -18.03 5.44
CA VAL A 420 -4.43 -19.44 5.77
C VAL A 420 -2.97 -19.76 5.51
N HIS A 421 -2.20 -20.11 6.55
CA HIS A 421 -0.76 -20.37 6.46
C HIS A 421 -0.40 -21.84 6.21
N GLY A 422 -1.33 -22.75 6.52
CA GLY A 422 -1.19 -24.17 6.24
C GLY A 422 -2.28 -25.03 6.86
N GLU A 423 -2.11 -26.34 6.72
CA GLU A 423 -3.07 -27.35 7.12
C GLU A 423 -2.46 -28.30 8.16
N LEU A 424 -3.23 -28.56 9.21
CA LEU A 424 -2.96 -29.55 10.25
C LEU A 424 -4.12 -30.56 10.30
N PRO A 425 -3.93 -31.75 10.92
CA PRO A 425 -5.02 -32.70 11.12
C PRO A 425 -6.25 -32.10 11.82
N GLU A 426 -6.06 -31.11 12.69
CA GLU A 426 -7.10 -30.40 13.42
C GLU A 426 -7.83 -29.34 12.58
N GLY A 427 -7.22 -28.87 11.49
CA GLY A 427 -7.82 -27.86 10.61
C GLY A 427 -6.80 -26.92 9.96
N TYR A 428 -7.26 -25.72 9.58
CA TYR A 428 -6.42 -24.69 8.99
C TYR A 428 -5.82 -23.78 10.07
N VAL A 429 -4.55 -23.40 9.87
CA VAL A 429 -3.88 -22.38 10.68
C VAL A 429 -4.10 -21.04 10.01
N VAL A 430 -4.75 -20.11 10.71
CA VAL A 430 -5.22 -18.84 10.17
C VAL A 430 -4.74 -17.65 10.99
N GLU A 431 -4.38 -16.57 10.31
CA GLU A 431 -4.03 -15.27 10.90
C GLU A 431 -5.04 -14.22 10.43
N ALA A 432 -5.58 -13.43 11.35
CA ALA A 432 -6.52 -12.37 11.02
C ALA A 432 -5.80 -11.18 10.33
N LEU A 433 -6.43 -10.62 9.29
CA LEU A 433 -5.91 -9.46 8.57
C LEU A 433 -6.43 -8.11 9.11
N GLU A 434 -7.40 -8.17 10.02
CA GLU A 434 -8.10 -7.02 10.59
C GLU A 434 -8.39 -7.23 12.07
N ASP A 435 -8.43 -6.12 12.81
CA ASP A 435 -8.85 -6.11 14.19
C ASP A 435 -10.37 -6.27 14.27
N LEU A 436 -10.83 -7.37 14.85
CA LEU A 436 -12.25 -7.64 15.03
C LEU A 436 -12.51 -8.31 16.37
N GLN A 437 -13.49 -7.77 17.09
CA GLN A 437 -14.02 -8.42 18.29
C GLN A 437 -15.18 -9.32 17.91
N VAL A 438 -15.01 -10.63 18.11
CA VAL A 438 -16.01 -11.64 17.78
C VAL A 438 -16.53 -12.26 19.07
N SER A 439 -17.84 -12.32 19.24
CA SER A 439 -18.38 -12.96 20.43
C SER A 439 -18.05 -14.47 20.46
N ALA A 440 -17.98 -15.08 21.66
CA ALA A 440 -18.32 -16.51 21.78
C ALA A 440 -19.71 -16.72 21.14
N ALA A 441 -20.29 -17.89 20.95
CA ALA A 441 -21.45 -18.05 20.04
C ALA A 441 -21.19 -17.73 18.54
N GLU A 442 -20.59 -16.61 18.14
CA GLU A 442 -20.29 -16.29 16.72
C GLU A 442 -19.00 -16.93 16.20
N LEU A 443 -18.02 -17.18 17.07
CA LEU A 443 -16.83 -17.93 16.67
C LEU A 443 -17.24 -19.33 16.12
N PRO A 444 -16.57 -19.85 15.08
CA PRO A 444 -16.93 -21.14 14.47
C PRO A 444 -17.03 -22.31 15.47
N ARG A 445 -17.99 -23.21 15.23
CA ARG A 445 -18.13 -24.43 16.03
C ARG A 445 -16.98 -25.37 15.73
N GLY A 446 -16.41 -25.97 16.77
CA GLY A 446 -15.28 -26.90 16.64
C GLY A 446 -13.90 -26.23 16.67
N THR A 447 -13.82 -24.91 16.83
CA THR A 447 -12.54 -24.24 17.14
C THR A 447 -11.91 -24.87 18.37
N LEU A 448 -10.66 -25.31 18.21
CA LEU A 448 -9.89 -25.96 19.26
C LEU A 448 -9.72 -25.01 20.44
N ARG A 449 -9.74 -25.55 21.68
CA ARG A 449 -9.57 -24.83 22.95
C ARG A 449 -10.31 -23.48 23.00
N ARG A 450 -11.52 -23.44 22.47
CA ARG A 450 -12.32 -22.21 22.35
C ARG A 450 -12.34 -21.35 23.60
N ASP A 451 -12.47 -21.96 24.78
CA ASP A 451 -12.57 -21.24 26.05
C ASP A 451 -11.27 -20.49 26.42
N SER A 452 -10.09 -20.94 25.94
CA SER A 452 -8.82 -20.26 26.21
C SER A 452 -8.63 -18.99 25.37
N LEU A 453 -9.38 -18.85 24.28
CA LEU A 453 -9.34 -17.67 23.42
C LEU A 453 -10.23 -16.53 23.92
N LEU A 454 -11.11 -16.80 24.88
CA LEU A 454 -12.15 -15.85 25.30
C LEU A 454 -11.64 -14.90 26.40
N LEU A 455 -11.65 -13.61 26.09
CA LEU A 455 -11.49 -12.53 27.05
C LEU A 455 -12.84 -11.83 27.21
N ASN A 456 -13.39 -11.84 28.43
CA ASN A 456 -14.71 -11.27 28.73
C ASN A 456 -15.85 -11.78 27.80
N GLY A 457 -15.77 -13.03 27.35
CA GLY A 457 -16.77 -13.66 26.49
C GLY A 457 -16.63 -13.38 25.00
N ALA A 458 -15.53 -12.76 24.56
CA ALA A 458 -15.22 -12.49 23.15
C ALA A 458 -13.77 -12.83 22.81
N VAL A 459 -13.49 -13.05 21.53
CA VAL A 459 -12.15 -13.16 20.96
C VAL A 459 -11.81 -11.83 20.30
N HIS A 460 -10.60 -11.31 20.55
CA HIS A 460 -10.11 -10.04 20.02
C HIS A 460 -9.01 -10.29 18.98
N PHE A 461 -9.41 -10.57 17.75
CA PHE A 461 -8.48 -10.84 16.64
C PHE A 461 -7.61 -9.61 16.31
N GLY A 462 -6.38 -9.85 15.85
CA GLY A 462 -5.42 -8.85 15.39
C GLY A 462 -4.72 -8.05 16.51
N SER A 463 -5.44 -7.78 17.60
CA SER A 463 -4.97 -6.99 18.73
C SER A 463 -4.44 -7.83 19.90
N MET A 464 -5.13 -8.92 20.26
CA MET A 464 -4.82 -9.74 21.44
C MET A 464 -4.79 -11.25 21.14
N CYS A 465 -5.41 -11.66 20.04
CA CYS A 465 -5.44 -13.04 19.55
C CYS A 465 -4.63 -13.10 18.26
N GLY A 466 -3.51 -13.82 18.31
CA GLY A 466 -2.64 -14.09 17.18
C GLY A 466 -3.22 -15.19 16.27
N PRO A 467 -2.36 -15.90 15.52
CA PRO A 467 -2.80 -17.00 14.68
C PRO A 467 -3.47 -18.13 15.49
N ILE A 468 -4.50 -18.75 14.92
CA ILE A 468 -5.24 -19.86 15.54
C ILE A 468 -5.49 -21.00 14.57
N VAL A 469 -5.86 -22.17 15.11
CA VAL A 469 -6.32 -23.33 14.33
C VAL A 469 -7.85 -23.40 14.34
N VAL A 470 -8.46 -23.48 13.16
CA VAL A 470 -9.91 -23.60 13.00
C VAL A 470 -10.27 -24.77 12.08
N PRO A 471 -11.45 -25.41 12.26
CA PRO A 471 -11.88 -26.48 11.37
C PRO A 471 -11.92 -26.01 9.92
N GLN A 472 -11.55 -26.87 8.96
CA GLN A 472 -11.55 -26.50 7.54
C GLN A 472 -12.93 -26.04 7.05
N THR A 473 -14.00 -26.62 7.61
CA THR A 473 -15.39 -26.24 7.30
C THR A 473 -15.77 -24.83 7.77
N ALA A 474 -14.93 -24.18 8.57
CA ALA A 474 -15.12 -22.81 9.02
C ALA A 474 -14.45 -21.78 8.08
N ILE A 475 -13.81 -22.22 7.01
CA ILE A 475 -13.14 -21.35 6.04
C ILE A 475 -13.88 -21.40 4.71
N GLU A 476 -14.15 -20.21 4.17
CA GLU A 476 -14.83 -20.00 2.90
C GLU A 476 -13.94 -19.17 1.96
N PHE A 477 -14.12 -19.38 0.66
CA PHE A 477 -13.39 -18.65 -0.39
C PHE A 477 -14.40 -17.93 -1.31
N PRO A 478 -15.00 -16.84 -0.85
CA PRO A 478 -16.05 -16.14 -1.60
C PRO A 478 -15.48 -15.46 -2.86
N ASP A 479 -16.01 -15.77 -4.05
CA ASP A 479 -15.54 -15.25 -5.35
C ASP A 479 -15.39 -13.71 -5.40
N GLU A 480 -16.28 -13.00 -4.72
CA GLU A 480 -16.30 -11.53 -4.64
C GLU A 480 -15.12 -10.94 -3.86
N TRP A 481 -14.37 -11.77 -3.13
CA TRP A 481 -13.13 -11.37 -2.45
C TRP A 481 -11.91 -11.41 -3.34
N TYR A 482 -12.02 -12.02 -4.51
CA TYR A 482 -10.93 -12.15 -5.49
C TYR A 482 -11.18 -11.35 -6.77
N THR A 483 -12.41 -10.88 -6.94
CA THR A 483 -12.82 -10.03 -8.07
C THR A 483 -13.12 -8.60 -7.58
N GLY A 484 -13.36 -7.66 -8.49
CA GLY A 484 -13.80 -6.28 -8.16
C GLY A 484 -12.73 -5.17 -8.24
N ILE A 485 -13.15 -3.93 -7.91
CA ILE A 485 -12.27 -2.74 -7.91
C ILE A 485 -11.33 -2.77 -6.72
N ARG A 486 -10.06 -2.41 -6.98
CA ARG A 486 -9.01 -2.28 -5.97
C ARG A 486 -8.12 -1.07 -6.26
N THR A 487 -7.33 -0.70 -5.26
CA THR A 487 -6.16 0.17 -5.43
C THR A 487 -5.22 -0.41 -6.50
N SER A 488 -4.66 0.45 -7.36
CA SER A 488 -3.79 0.00 -8.46
C SER A 488 -2.51 -0.67 -7.95
N ASN A 489 -1.98 -1.64 -8.70
CA ASN A 489 -0.73 -2.31 -8.34
C ASN A 489 0.41 -1.31 -8.18
N THR A 490 0.52 -0.30 -9.04
CA THR A 490 1.51 0.78 -8.91
C THR A 490 1.46 1.49 -7.56
N GLN A 491 0.25 1.82 -7.07
CA GLN A 491 0.11 2.46 -5.75
C GLN A 491 0.43 1.46 -4.62
N LEU A 492 -0.04 0.21 -4.71
CA LEU A 492 0.24 -0.82 -3.70
C LEU A 492 1.75 -1.10 -3.59
N ILE A 493 2.45 -1.15 -4.72
CA ILE A 493 3.92 -1.30 -4.79
C ILE A 493 4.62 -0.07 -4.22
N SER A 494 4.15 1.15 -4.54
CA SER A 494 4.68 2.37 -3.95
C SER A 494 4.52 2.40 -2.43
N ASP A 495 3.34 2.04 -1.91
CA ASP A 495 3.07 1.96 -0.48
C ASP A 495 3.95 0.92 0.20
N LEU A 496 4.18 -0.24 -0.44
CA LEU A 496 5.09 -1.27 0.05
C LEU A 496 6.54 -0.76 0.12
N LYS A 497 7.05 -0.07 -0.91
CA LYS A 497 8.40 0.52 -0.90
C LYS A 497 8.56 1.49 0.27
N ALA A 498 7.57 2.36 0.49
CA ALA A 498 7.56 3.27 1.62
C ALA A 498 7.57 2.54 2.97
N PHE A 499 6.79 1.46 3.10
CA PHE A 499 6.80 0.62 4.30
C PHE A 499 8.17 -0.01 4.56
N LEU A 500 8.79 -0.64 3.55
CA LEU A 500 10.10 -1.29 3.67
C LEU A 500 11.19 -0.29 4.10
N TRP A 501 11.12 0.93 3.57
CA TRP A 501 12.00 2.03 3.97
C TRP A 501 11.76 2.48 5.40
N ASP A 502 10.52 2.63 5.84
CA ASP A 502 10.21 3.07 7.20
C ASP A 502 10.61 2.02 8.26
N GLN A 503 10.54 0.73 7.93
CA GLN A 503 10.98 -0.34 8.83
C GLN A 503 12.46 -0.28 9.19
N SER A 504 13.34 0.20 8.29
CA SER A 504 14.77 0.32 8.58
C SER A 504 15.11 1.46 9.53
N ARG A 505 14.20 2.45 9.67
CA ARG A 505 14.32 3.58 10.59
C ARG A 505 13.86 3.26 12.01
N VAL A 506 13.15 2.15 12.19
CA VAL A 506 12.81 1.62 13.52
C VAL A 506 14.07 1.00 14.11
N VAL A 507 14.95 1.86 14.65
CA VAL A 507 15.94 1.42 15.64
C VAL A 507 15.10 0.83 16.79
N PRO A 508 15.26 -0.47 17.14
CA PRO A 508 14.64 -0.98 18.35
C PRO A 508 15.05 0.00 19.45
N ALA A 509 14.07 0.61 20.14
CA ALA A 509 14.39 1.47 21.27
C ALA A 509 15.41 0.70 22.11
N PRO A 510 16.57 1.28 22.44
CA PRO A 510 17.58 0.57 23.21
C PRO A 510 16.86 -0.01 24.41
N GLU A 511 16.92 -1.34 24.58
CA GLU A 511 16.30 -2.03 25.69
C GLU A 511 16.73 -1.31 26.96
N LYS A 512 15.84 -0.46 27.49
CA LYS A 512 16.10 0.21 28.76
C LYS A 512 15.94 -0.88 29.78
N ASP A 513 17.06 -1.18 30.44
CA ASP A 513 17.14 -2.05 31.58
C ASP A 513 15.95 -1.75 32.52
N PRO A 514 15.03 -2.69 32.75
CA PRO A 514 13.85 -2.46 33.58
C PRO A 514 14.22 -2.11 35.03
N ASP A 515 15.48 -2.34 35.42
CA ASP A 515 16.04 -1.94 36.72
C ASP A 515 16.63 -0.51 36.75
N ASP A 516 16.60 0.25 35.65
CA ASP A 516 17.01 1.66 35.65
C ASP A 516 15.93 2.54 36.32
N PRO A 517 16.18 3.14 37.51
CA PRO A 517 15.21 3.97 38.19
C PRO A 517 14.77 5.20 37.37
N GLY A 518 15.56 5.60 36.36
CA GLY A 518 15.19 6.66 35.43
C GLY A 518 14.06 6.30 34.47
N ALA A 519 13.90 5.01 34.12
CA ALA A 519 12.86 4.53 33.21
C ALA A 519 11.47 4.50 33.89
N VAL A 520 11.41 4.08 35.14
CA VAL A 520 10.17 4.06 35.94
C VAL A 520 9.64 5.48 36.19
N ILE A 521 10.53 6.44 36.45
CA ILE A 521 10.15 7.85 36.62
C ILE A 521 9.61 8.43 35.31
N GLY A 522 10.23 8.09 34.17
CA GLY A 522 9.77 8.53 32.85
C GLY A 522 8.39 7.99 32.46
N ILE A 523 8.13 6.70 32.73
CA ILE A 523 6.83 6.07 32.47
C ILE A 523 5.74 6.64 33.38
N CYS A 524 6.03 6.83 34.67
CA CYS A 524 5.10 7.46 35.61
C CYS A 524 4.77 8.91 35.23
N LEU A 525 5.75 9.69 34.77
CA LEU A 525 5.51 11.06 34.28
C LEU A 525 4.72 11.09 32.97
N GLY A 526 4.97 10.13 32.07
CA GLY A 526 4.21 9.98 30.82
C GLY A 526 2.75 9.60 31.04
N ILE A 527 2.49 8.64 31.95
CA ILE A 527 1.13 8.24 32.33
C ILE A 527 0.40 9.38 33.05
N MET A 528 1.08 10.11 33.94
CA MET A 528 0.50 11.26 34.62
C MET A 528 0.19 12.40 33.64
N ALA A 529 1.03 12.66 32.65
CA ALA A 529 0.77 13.64 31.60
C ALA A 529 -0.40 13.22 30.70
N PHE A 530 -0.48 11.92 30.34
CA PHE A 530 -1.58 11.38 29.56
C PHE A 530 -2.92 11.45 30.32
N LEU A 531 -2.94 11.11 31.62
CA LEU A 531 -4.11 11.25 32.47
C LEU A 531 -4.53 12.71 32.65
N LEU A 532 -3.59 13.65 32.73
CA LEU A 532 -3.88 15.09 32.80
C LEU A 532 -4.51 15.59 31.50
N VAL A 533 -4.03 15.14 30.35
CA VAL A 533 -4.63 15.45 29.05
C VAL A 533 -6.02 14.82 28.93
N LEU A 534 -6.21 13.59 29.41
CA LEU A 534 -7.51 12.92 29.40
C LEU A 534 -8.55 13.67 30.24
N VAL A 535 -8.15 14.16 31.42
CA VAL A 535 -9.00 14.96 32.31
C VAL A 535 -9.33 16.33 31.72
N LEU A 536 -8.41 16.94 30.96
CA LEU A 536 -8.64 18.21 30.28
C LEU A 536 -9.50 18.10 29.01
N VAL A 537 -9.60 16.91 28.42
CA VAL A 537 -10.42 16.64 27.23
C VAL A 537 -11.82 16.15 27.61
N LEU A 538 -11.98 15.52 28.78
CA LEU A 538 -13.25 14.97 29.26
C LEU A 538 -13.98 15.84 30.31
N GLY A 539 -13.36 16.94 30.76
CA GLY A 539 -14.00 17.98 31.59
C GLY A 539 -14.22 19.24 30.77
#